data_AF-W5SFT2-F1
#
_entry.id   AF-W5SFT2-F1
#
_cell.length_a   1.000
_cell.length_b   1.000
_cell.length_c   1.000
_cell.angle_alpha   90.00
_cell.angle_beta   90.00
_cell.angle_gamma   90.00
#
_symmetry.space_group_name_H-M   'P 1'
#
loop_
_entity.id
_entity.type
_entity.pdbx_description
1 polymer ?
#
loop_
_entity_poly.entity_id
_entity_poly.type
_entity_poly.pdbx_seq_one_letter_code
_entity_poly.pdbx_strand_id
1 'polypeptide(L)'
;MKNVSMVLCVLVMLACEQNDPNGSGFGTTDSKDLEKNIGPCDQRVVLKPTKIDSRHVAFYKLYKMVKKYKGLFNGRTFKKLGSGGKPIFDFPIAQIFPVYNNADFIYEGLDYNIRAIKSLEFIFHTLNLNIHSINLDLMYASQLLEYLLDSARLLKTLLNENFSDATLERLKATKTAEELTKIYFYLEEVVEDRNRFVSKLSDALVRIAVNNFGRASVLEILANNIIVQNDSLRHGNSIGSSISNRSDIIVFYASMRLMVDVVLCFIKS
;
A
#
# COMPACT_ATOMS: atom_id res chain seq x y z
N MET A 1 15.27 48.86 32.61
CA MET A 1 14.45 47.65 32.39
C MET A 1 14.04 47.59 30.92
N LYS A 2 14.91 47.00 30.10
CA LYS A 2 14.73 46.74 28.66
C LYS A 2 14.92 45.22 28.50
N ASN A 3 14.24 44.61 27.52
CA ASN A 3 14.41 43.24 27.00
C ASN A 3 13.30 42.21 27.32
N VAL A 4 12.03 42.53 27.03
CA VAL A 4 11.01 41.47 26.82
C VAL A 4 10.18 41.65 25.53
N SER A 5 10.26 42.79 24.84
CA SER A 5 9.29 43.12 23.78
C SER A 5 9.69 42.82 22.32
N MET A 6 10.82 42.15 22.06
CA MET A 6 11.28 41.91 20.67
C MET A 6 11.23 40.45 20.23
N VAL A 7 11.11 39.50 21.16
CA VAL A 7 11.06 38.06 20.85
C VAL A 7 9.64 37.60 20.49
N LEU A 8 8.61 38.32 20.93
CA LEU A 8 7.22 37.97 20.62
C LEU A 8 6.78 38.33 19.19
N CYS A 9 7.40 39.33 18.55
CA CYS A 9 7.08 39.69 17.16
C CYS A 9 7.68 38.72 16.13
N VAL A 10 8.73 37.97 16.47
CA VAL A 10 9.31 36.95 15.58
C VAL A 10 8.50 35.65 15.62
N LEU A 11 7.77 35.39 16.71
CA LEU A 11 6.94 34.18 16.84
C LEU A 11 5.56 34.30 16.17
N VAL A 12 5.06 35.52 15.93
CA VAL A 12 3.77 35.74 15.26
C VAL A 12 3.90 35.79 13.72
N MET A 13 5.08 36.12 13.18
CA MET A 13 5.32 36.13 11.73
C MET A 13 5.65 34.76 11.12
N LEU A 14 5.91 33.73 11.94
CA LEU A 14 6.08 32.34 11.46
C LEU A 14 4.76 31.56 11.33
N ALA A 15 3.62 32.19 11.64
CA ALA A 15 2.30 31.57 11.59
C ALA A 15 1.49 31.90 10.32
N CYS A 16 2.09 32.53 9.31
CA CYS A 16 1.43 32.86 8.05
C CYS A 16 2.33 32.59 6.85
N GLU A 17 2.74 31.33 6.65
CA GLU A 17 2.95 30.82 5.30
C GLU A 17 1.74 29.95 4.97
N GLN A 18 0.85 30.51 4.14
CA GLN A 18 -0.18 29.76 3.44
C GLN A 18 0.50 28.68 2.58
N ASN A 19 0.61 27.47 3.11
CA ASN A 19 0.88 26.30 2.29
C ASN A 19 -0.46 25.66 1.94
N ASP A 20 -0.76 25.69 0.65
CA ASP A 20 -1.87 24.98 0.04
C ASP A 20 -1.81 23.49 0.43
N PRO A 21 -2.81 22.92 1.12
CA PRO A 21 -2.75 21.55 1.62
C PRO A 21 -2.88 20.48 0.52
N ASN A 22 -3.01 20.90 -0.75
CA ASN A 22 -3.27 20.03 -1.89
C ASN A 22 -2.25 20.16 -3.04
N GLY A 23 -1.13 20.87 -2.83
CA GLY A 23 -0.06 20.90 -3.82
C GLY A 23 0.75 19.60 -3.78
N SER A 24 0.64 18.73 -4.79
CA SER A 24 1.59 17.64 -4.96
C SER A 24 2.99 18.24 -5.05
N GLY A 25 3.83 17.99 -4.05
CA GLY A 25 5.19 18.55 -3.94
C GLY A 25 6.16 17.98 -4.98
N PHE A 26 5.75 17.85 -6.24
CA PHE A 26 6.54 17.36 -7.35
C PHE A 26 6.45 18.33 -8.53
N GLY A 27 7.61 18.80 -8.99
CA GLY A 27 7.73 19.43 -10.29
C GLY A 27 8.02 18.37 -11.35
N THR A 28 7.28 18.38 -12.46
CA THR A 28 7.70 17.70 -13.69
C THR A 28 8.71 18.60 -14.39
N THR A 29 10.00 18.32 -14.25
CA THR A 29 11.05 19.02 -15.01
C THR A 29 11.70 18.11 -16.03
N ASP A 30 12.02 18.71 -17.17
CA ASP A 30 12.46 18.08 -18.41
C ASP A 30 13.59 17.05 -18.26
N SER A 31 13.42 16.01 -19.07
CA SER A 31 14.17 14.75 -19.23
C SER A 31 15.71 14.82 -19.36
N LYS A 32 16.38 15.98 -19.25
CA LYS A 32 17.81 16.11 -19.61
C LYS A 32 18.80 16.18 -18.45
N ASP A 33 18.35 16.36 -17.21
CA ASP A 33 19.22 16.37 -16.01
C ASP A 33 19.17 15.07 -15.18
N LEU A 34 18.51 14.03 -15.70
CA LEU A 34 18.07 12.85 -14.93
C LEU A 34 19.19 11.89 -14.50
N GLU A 35 20.39 11.94 -15.08
CA GLU A 35 21.40 10.90 -14.90
C GLU A 35 22.28 11.05 -13.66
N LYS A 36 22.33 12.22 -13.01
CA LYS A 36 23.50 12.51 -12.16
C LYS A 36 23.44 12.08 -10.69
N ASN A 37 22.31 11.63 -10.13
CA ASN A 37 22.23 11.28 -8.69
C ASN A 37 21.10 10.28 -8.33
N ILE A 38 20.95 9.17 -9.06
CA ILE A 38 20.03 8.10 -8.65
C ILE A 38 20.80 7.13 -7.74
N GLY A 39 20.50 7.14 -6.44
CA GLY A 39 21.08 6.18 -5.49
C GLY A 39 20.68 4.74 -5.80
N PRO A 40 21.41 3.72 -5.32
CA PRO A 40 21.15 2.31 -5.66
C PRO A 40 19.73 1.84 -5.28
N CYS A 41 19.13 2.42 -4.24
CA CYS A 41 17.75 2.14 -3.84
C CYS A 41 16.71 2.91 -4.68
N ASP A 42 17.08 4.03 -5.31
CA ASP A 42 16.19 4.88 -6.13
C ASP A 42 16.13 4.44 -7.60
N GLN A 43 16.99 3.53 -8.03
CA GLN A 43 17.02 3.03 -9.42
C GLN A 43 15.70 2.40 -9.89
N ARG A 44 14.76 2.16 -8.96
CA ARG A 44 13.46 1.54 -9.21
C ARG A 44 12.30 2.53 -9.28
N VAL A 45 12.44 3.74 -8.71
CA VAL A 45 11.37 4.76 -8.62
C VAL A 45 12.01 6.15 -8.55
N VAL A 46 11.69 7.05 -9.48
CA VAL A 46 12.26 8.41 -9.50
C VAL A 46 11.33 9.38 -8.76
N LEU A 47 11.25 9.27 -7.43
CA LEU A 47 10.68 10.35 -6.61
C LEU A 47 11.82 11.21 -6.09
N LYS A 48 11.97 12.41 -6.65
CA LYS A 48 12.89 13.42 -6.12
C LYS A 48 12.11 14.37 -5.21
N PRO A 49 12.42 14.43 -3.91
CA PRO A 49 11.83 15.42 -3.02
C PRO A 49 12.09 16.83 -3.55
N THR A 50 11.05 17.64 -3.76
CA THR A 50 11.21 19.06 -4.13
C THR A 50 11.80 19.89 -3.00
N LYS A 51 11.67 19.42 -1.76
CA LYS A 51 12.24 20.03 -0.55
C LYS A 51 12.84 18.96 0.34
N ILE A 52 14.10 19.14 0.73
CA ILE A 52 14.79 18.30 1.71
C ILE A 52 14.83 19.08 3.02
N ASP A 53 14.19 18.54 4.06
CA ASP A 53 14.23 19.13 5.39
C ASP A 53 15.62 18.94 6.04
N SER A 54 15.88 19.65 7.14
CA SER A 54 17.04 19.33 7.96
C SER A 54 16.95 17.89 8.48
N ARG A 55 18.10 17.22 8.68
CA ARG A 55 18.14 15.80 9.09
C ARG A 55 17.25 15.49 10.30
N HIS A 56 17.25 16.37 11.30
CA HIS A 56 16.45 16.20 12.51
C HIS A 56 14.94 16.28 12.20
N VAL A 57 14.53 17.24 11.37
CA VAL A 57 13.12 17.41 10.97
C VAL A 57 12.68 16.23 10.10
N ALA A 58 13.49 15.81 9.14
CA ALA A 58 13.22 14.66 8.28
C ALA A 58 13.02 13.37 9.11
N PHE A 59 13.93 13.10 10.07
CA PHE A 59 13.79 11.97 10.99
C PHE A 59 12.50 12.07 11.82
N TYR A 60 12.21 13.23 12.39
CA TYR A 60 11.03 13.40 13.24
C TYR A 60 9.72 13.19 12.45
N LYS A 61 9.65 13.67 11.20
CA LYS A 61 8.52 13.40 10.30
C LYS A 61 8.34 11.91 10.04
N LEU A 62 9.42 11.20 9.68
CA LEU A 62 9.40 9.75 9.49
C LEU A 62 8.94 9.02 10.75
N TYR A 63 9.53 9.34 11.91
CA TYR A 63 9.18 8.73 13.20
C TYR A 63 7.69 8.91 13.52
N LYS A 64 7.18 10.14 13.39
CA LYS A 64 5.77 10.45 13.66
C LYS A 64 4.85 9.68 12.72
N MET A 65 5.22 9.57 11.45
CA MET A 65 4.44 8.84 10.45
C MET A 65 4.41 7.33 10.72
N VAL A 66 5.56 6.72 11.02
CA VAL A 66 5.61 5.30 11.42
C VAL A 66 4.71 5.06 12.62
N LYS A 67 4.78 5.91 13.66
CA LYS A 67 3.92 5.78 14.84
C LYS A 67 2.43 5.92 14.50
N LYS A 68 2.08 6.90 13.65
CA LYS A 68 0.71 7.11 13.16
C LYS A 68 0.19 5.85 12.45
N TYR A 69 0.95 5.31 11.50
CA TYR A 69 0.52 4.14 10.74
C TYR A 69 0.52 2.85 11.56
N LYS A 70 1.49 2.62 12.45
CA LYS A 70 1.42 1.51 13.43
C LYS A 70 0.12 1.54 14.22
N GLY A 71 -0.24 2.70 14.78
CA GLY A 71 -1.48 2.88 15.52
C GLY A 71 -2.72 2.61 14.65
N LEU A 72 -2.71 3.09 13.41
CA LEU A 72 -3.79 2.90 12.45
C LEU A 72 -4.00 1.41 12.11
N PHE A 73 -2.96 0.71 11.66
CA PHE A 73 -3.09 -0.65 11.13
C PHE A 73 -3.18 -1.73 12.21
N ASN A 74 -2.48 -1.58 13.34
CA ASN A 74 -2.62 -2.52 14.47
C ASN A 74 -3.94 -2.30 15.21
N GLY A 75 -4.51 -1.11 15.08
CA GLY A 75 -5.74 -0.72 15.74
C GLY A 75 -7.00 -1.23 15.08
N ARG A 76 -7.03 -1.50 13.76
CA ARG A 76 -8.27 -1.74 13.02
C ARG A 76 -8.93 -3.08 13.37
N THR A 77 -10.22 -3.03 13.71
CA THR A 77 -11.10 -4.17 13.89
C THR A 77 -12.54 -3.74 13.60
N PHE A 78 -13.44 -4.67 13.29
CA PHE A 78 -14.87 -4.37 13.12
C PHE A 78 -15.48 -3.60 14.31
N LYS A 79 -15.10 -3.95 15.54
CA LYS A 79 -15.58 -3.27 16.76
C LYS A 79 -15.17 -1.80 16.78
N LYS A 80 -13.91 -1.50 16.44
CA LYS A 80 -13.39 -0.13 16.46
C LYS A 80 -13.86 0.72 15.29
N LEU A 81 -14.28 0.10 14.19
CA LEU A 81 -14.82 0.77 13.00
C LEU A 81 -16.34 1.01 13.08
N GLY A 82 -17.00 0.63 14.18
CA GLY A 82 -18.44 0.83 14.35
C GLY A 82 -19.32 -0.03 13.44
N SER A 83 -18.76 -1.06 12.80
CA SER A 83 -19.43 -1.84 11.75
C SER A 83 -20.46 -2.88 12.25
N GLY A 84 -20.85 -2.83 13.53
CA GLY A 84 -21.90 -3.70 14.09
C GLY A 84 -21.51 -5.17 14.34
N GLY A 85 -20.30 -5.59 13.98
CA GLY A 85 -19.78 -6.94 14.23
C GLY A 85 -18.95 -7.49 13.07
N LYS A 86 -18.23 -8.59 13.30
CA LYS A 86 -17.49 -9.31 12.26
C LYS A 86 -18.48 -10.14 11.44
N PRO A 87 -18.55 -9.97 10.09
CA PRO A 87 -19.37 -10.85 9.27
C PRO A 87 -18.82 -12.28 9.34
N ILE A 88 -19.72 -13.26 9.29
CA ILE A 88 -19.34 -14.66 9.10
C ILE A 88 -19.04 -14.83 7.62
N PHE A 89 -17.82 -15.25 7.29
CA PHE A 89 -17.43 -15.63 5.94
C PHE A 89 -17.52 -17.15 5.85
N ASP A 90 -18.62 -17.65 5.30
CA ASP A 90 -18.98 -19.06 5.28
C ASP A 90 -18.49 -19.74 4.00
N PHE A 91 -17.16 -19.71 3.82
CA PHE A 91 -16.48 -20.39 2.73
C PHE A 91 -15.27 -21.15 3.28
N PRO A 92 -15.06 -22.44 2.92
CA PRO A 92 -14.05 -23.29 3.54
C PRO A 92 -12.64 -23.03 2.99
N ILE A 93 -12.13 -21.80 3.18
CA ILE A 93 -10.83 -21.34 2.66
C ILE A 93 -9.71 -22.31 2.98
N ALA A 94 -9.57 -22.75 4.24
CA ALA A 94 -8.47 -23.63 4.65
C ALA A 94 -8.54 -25.04 4.03
N GLN A 95 -9.74 -25.49 3.62
CA GLN A 95 -9.89 -26.79 2.97
C GLN A 95 -9.50 -26.73 1.50
N ILE A 96 -9.82 -25.62 0.82
CA ILE A 96 -9.56 -25.44 -0.61
C ILE A 96 -8.15 -24.88 -0.84
N PHE A 97 -7.68 -24.00 0.04
CA PHE A 97 -6.38 -23.33 -0.01
C PHE A 97 -5.64 -23.50 1.33
N PRO A 98 -4.99 -24.66 1.58
CA PRO A 98 -4.39 -25.01 2.87
C PRO A 98 -3.28 -24.07 3.37
N VAL A 99 -2.72 -23.23 2.49
CA VAL A 99 -1.73 -22.20 2.86
C VAL A 99 -2.35 -21.12 3.77
N TYR A 100 -3.67 -20.98 3.77
CA TYR A 100 -4.39 -20.01 4.60
C TYR A 100 -5.11 -20.70 5.76
N ASN A 101 -4.63 -20.47 6.99
CA ASN A 101 -5.20 -21.09 8.19
C ASN A 101 -6.62 -20.64 8.52
N ASN A 102 -6.98 -19.40 8.16
CA ASN A 102 -8.30 -18.81 8.40
C ASN A 102 -8.59 -17.67 7.42
N ALA A 103 -9.80 -17.11 7.48
CA ALA A 103 -10.25 -15.98 6.64
C ALA A 103 -9.91 -14.60 7.22
N ASP A 104 -9.13 -14.49 8.31
CA ASP A 104 -8.94 -13.20 8.98
C ASP A 104 -8.23 -12.16 8.12
N PHE A 105 -7.31 -12.62 7.27
CA PHE A 105 -6.60 -11.76 6.32
C PHE A 105 -7.54 -11.19 5.24
N ILE A 106 -8.66 -11.84 4.92
CA ILE A 106 -9.64 -11.32 3.97
C ILE A 106 -10.30 -10.07 4.54
N TYR A 107 -10.69 -10.12 5.83
CA TYR A 107 -11.30 -8.97 6.49
C TYR A 107 -10.33 -7.79 6.50
N GLU A 108 -9.07 -8.02 6.85
CA GLU A 108 -8.07 -6.96 6.90
C GLU A 108 -7.65 -6.47 5.51
N GLY A 109 -7.48 -7.39 4.56
CA GLY A 109 -7.07 -7.10 3.18
C GLY A 109 -8.09 -6.27 2.42
N LEU A 110 -9.38 -6.42 2.74
CA LEU A 110 -10.49 -5.58 2.25
C LEU A 110 -10.82 -4.41 3.17
N ASP A 111 -9.93 -4.07 4.10
CA ASP A 111 -10.09 -2.98 5.07
C ASP A 111 -11.43 -2.98 5.81
N TYR A 112 -11.87 -4.18 6.19
CA TYR A 112 -13.11 -4.44 6.94
C TYR A 112 -14.37 -3.96 6.19
N ASN A 113 -14.31 -3.81 4.86
CA ASN A 113 -15.46 -3.47 4.03
C ASN A 113 -16.43 -4.66 3.92
N ILE A 114 -17.49 -4.64 4.76
CA ILE A 114 -18.48 -5.72 4.85
C ILE A 114 -19.10 -6.06 3.48
N ARG A 115 -19.38 -5.05 2.65
CA ARG A 115 -20.01 -5.26 1.34
C ARG A 115 -19.06 -6.00 0.40
N ALA A 116 -17.78 -5.61 0.37
CA ALA A 116 -16.76 -6.29 -0.43
C ALA A 116 -16.52 -7.73 0.06
N ILE A 117 -16.47 -7.94 1.38
CA ILE A 117 -16.29 -9.27 1.99
C ILE A 117 -17.42 -10.23 1.56
N LYS A 118 -18.68 -9.81 1.69
CA LYS A 118 -19.83 -10.60 1.24
C LYS A 118 -19.83 -10.84 -0.27
N SER A 119 -19.35 -9.86 -1.04
CA SER A 119 -19.25 -9.98 -2.49
C SER A 119 -18.17 -11.00 -2.89
N LEU A 120 -17.05 -11.04 -2.16
CA LEU A 120 -16.02 -12.05 -2.35
C LEU A 120 -16.54 -13.47 -2.08
N GLU A 121 -17.32 -13.63 -1.00
CA GLU A 121 -17.95 -14.92 -0.67
C GLU A 121 -18.89 -15.39 -1.79
N PHE A 122 -19.72 -14.49 -2.33
CA PHE A 122 -20.55 -14.79 -3.51
C PHE A 122 -19.71 -15.23 -4.72
N ILE A 123 -18.61 -14.51 -5.00
CA ILE A 123 -17.70 -14.83 -6.11
C ILE A 123 -17.13 -16.24 -5.92
N PHE A 124 -16.65 -16.59 -4.73
CA PHE A 124 -16.10 -17.93 -4.48
C PHE A 124 -17.14 -19.04 -4.59
N HIS A 125 -18.39 -18.80 -4.19
CA HIS A 125 -19.49 -19.75 -4.42
C HIS A 125 -19.88 -19.89 -5.90
N THR A 126 -19.58 -18.89 -6.73
CA THR A 126 -19.89 -18.90 -8.17
C THR A 126 -18.82 -19.63 -9.00
N LEU A 127 -17.58 -19.66 -8.49
CA LEU A 127 -16.43 -20.28 -9.15
C LEU A 127 -16.37 -21.80 -8.96
N ASN A 128 -15.75 -22.52 -9.89
CA ASN A 128 -15.49 -23.95 -9.75
C ASN A 128 -14.19 -24.21 -8.98
N LEU A 129 -14.26 -24.22 -7.65
CA LEU A 129 -13.09 -24.37 -6.78
C LEU A 129 -12.81 -25.83 -6.36
N ASN A 130 -13.06 -26.79 -7.25
CA ASN A 130 -12.80 -28.21 -7.01
C ASN A 130 -11.30 -28.53 -7.02
N ILE A 131 -10.76 -28.85 -5.84
CA ILE A 131 -9.33 -29.19 -5.61
C ILE A 131 -8.82 -30.40 -6.39
N HIS A 132 -9.70 -31.26 -6.89
CA HIS A 132 -9.32 -32.44 -7.67
C HIS A 132 -9.06 -32.13 -9.15
N SER A 133 -9.27 -30.89 -9.57
CA SER A 133 -9.04 -30.44 -10.96
C SER A 133 -8.26 -29.12 -10.95
N ILE A 134 -7.10 -29.07 -11.60
CA ILE A 134 -6.44 -27.79 -11.85
C ILE A 134 -7.26 -27.05 -12.91
N ASN A 135 -7.82 -25.90 -12.53
CA ASN A 135 -8.61 -25.07 -13.42
C ASN A 135 -8.33 -23.57 -13.18
N LEU A 136 -8.74 -22.73 -14.13
CA LEU A 136 -8.49 -21.28 -14.07
C LEU A 136 -9.16 -20.62 -12.88
N ASP A 137 -10.35 -21.10 -12.46
CA ASP A 137 -11.05 -20.55 -11.30
C ASP A 137 -10.20 -20.66 -10.02
N LEU A 138 -9.59 -21.83 -9.78
CA LEU A 138 -8.69 -22.05 -8.65
C LEU A 138 -7.46 -21.16 -8.72
N MET A 139 -6.84 -21.05 -9.90
CA MET A 139 -5.67 -20.18 -10.10
C MET A 139 -6.00 -18.72 -9.79
N TYR A 140 -7.14 -18.24 -10.28
CA TYR A 140 -7.56 -16.86 -10.12
C TYR A 140 -8.01 -16.55 -8.69
N ALA A 141 -8.75 -17.46 -8.06
CA ALA A 141 -9.09 -17.33 -6.65
C ALA A 141 -7.83 -17.31 -5.77
N SER A 142 -6.85 -18.19 -6.05
CA SER A 142 -5.58 -18.23 -5.32
C SER A 142 -4.83 -16.89 -5.43
N GLN A 143 -4.72 -16.33 -6.64
CA GLN A 143 -4.03 -15.06 -6.87
C GLN A 143 -4.76 -13.87 -6.22
N LEU A 144 -6.10 -13.87 -6.25
CA LEU A 144 -6.90 -12.88 -5.52
C LEU A 144 -6.66 -12.97 -4.00
N LEU A 145 -6.58 -14.18 -3.44
CA LEU A 145 -6.26 -14.39 -2.02
C LEU A 145 -4.84 -13.90 -1.69
N GLU A 146 -3.86 -14.09 -2.58
CA GLU A 146 -2.50 -13.54 -2.41
C GLU A 146 -2.53 -12.01 -2.33
N TYR A 147 -3.28 -11.34 -3.20
CA TYR A 147 -3.40 -9.88 -3.16
C TYR A 147 -4.05 -9.37 -1.86
N LEU A 148 -5.05 -10.09 -1.35
CA LEU A 148 -5.66 -9.77 -0.06
C LEU A 148 -4.70 -9.99 1.10
N LEU A 149 -3.91 -11.06 1.05
CA LEU A 149 -2.89 -11.36 2.05
C LEU A 149 -1.84 -10.25 2.10
N ASP A 150 -1.34 -9.84 0.94
CA ASP A 150 -0.35 -8.77 0.80
C ASP A 150 -0.89 -7.45 1.34
N SER A 151 -2.12 -7.08 0.97
CA SER A 151 -2.80 -5.88 1.48
C SER A 151 -2.98 -5.87 2.99
N ALA A 152 -3.17 -7.04 3.60
CA ALA A 152 -3.27 -7.19 5.05
C ALA A 152 -1.89 -7.13 5.73
N ARG A 153 -0.86 -7.73 5.13
CA ARG A 153 0.41 -8.01 5.85
C ARG A 153 1.55 -7.10 5.50
N LEU A 154 1.74 -6.71 4.23
CA LEU A 154 2.97 -6.04 3.77
C LEU A 154 3.29 -4.80 4.61
N LEU A 155 2.31 -3.90 4.76
CA LEU A 155 2.50 -2.68 5.50
C LEU A 155 2.65 -2.91 7.01
N LYS A 156 1.95 -3.90 7.57
CA LYS A 156 2.13 -4.28 8.99
C LYS A 156 3.52 -4.83 9.26
N THR A 157 4.03 -5.71 8.41
CA THR A 157 5.40 -6.22 8.50
C THR A 157 6.42 -5.11 8.29
N LEU A 158 6.22 -4.23 7.30
CA LEU A 158 7.07 -3.06 7.11
C LEU A 158 7.12 -2.17 8.36
N LEU A 159 5.97 -1.83 8.94
CA LEU A 159 5.88 -0.96 10.09
C LEU A 159 6.38 -1.63 11.38
N ASN A 160 5.90 -2.83 11.70
CA ASN A 160 6.13 -3.47 13.00
C ASN A 160 7.50 -4.14 13.09
N GLU A 161 7.93 -4.80 12.02
CA GLU A 161 9.18 -5.57 12.02
C GLU A 161 10.34 -4.72 11.48
N ASN A 162 10.14 -4.05 10.35
CA ASN A 162 11.24 -3.34 9.69
C ASN A 162 11.46 -1.93 10.27
N PHE A 163 10.40 -1.19 10.62
CA PHE A 163 10.50 0.06 11.37
C PHE A 163 10.36 -0.16 12.89
N SER A 164 11.07 -1.14 13.43
CA SER A 164 11.22 -1.29 14.89
C SER A 164 11.85 -0.04 15.52
N ASP A 165 11.67 0.14 16.84
CA ASP A 165 12.26 1.29 17.54
C ASP A 165 13.79 1.30 17.43
N ALA A 166 14.41 0.11 17.47
CA ALA A 166 15.85 -0.04 17.24
C ALA A 166 16.24 0.35 15.81
N THR A 167 15.43 0.00 14.81
CA THR A 167 15.66 0.43 13.43
C THR A 167 15.55 1.94 13.29
N LEU A 168 14.55 2.58 13.90
CA LEU A 168 14.37 4.03 13.85
C LEU A 168 15.55 4.78 14.47
N GLU A 169 16.04 4.34 15.64
CA GLU A 169 17.23 4.95 16.24
C GLU A 169 18.49 4.74 15.39
N ARG A 170 18.63 3.58 14.73
CA ARG A 170 19.71 3.37 13.75
C ARG A 170 19.60 4.34 12.57
N LEU A 171 18.42 4.48 11.95
CA LEU A 171 18.20 5.38 10.81
C LEU A 171 18.50 6.84 11.18
N LYS A 172 18.10 7.27 12.38
CA LYS A 172 18.41 8.60 12.93
C LYS A 172 19.92 8.87 12.98
N ALA A 173 20.71 7.87 13.35
CA ALA A 173 22.15 7.98 13.49
C ALA A 173 22.87 7.93 12.13
N THR A 174 22.44 7.03 11.24
CA THR A 174 23.21 6.66 10.04
C THR A 174 22.75 7.30 8.75
N LYS A 175 21.47 7.65 8.60
CA LYS A 175 20.93 8.17 7.34
C LYS A 175 21.08 9.68 7.20
N THR A 176 21.29 10.11 5.96
CA THR A 176 21.32 11.51 5.55
C THR A 176 19.93 12.13 5.58
N ALA A 177 19.87 13.47 5.54
CA ALA A 177 18.59 14.19 5.46
C ALA A 177 17.78 13.81 4.21
N GLU A 178 18.47 13.63 3.07
CA GLU A 178 17.85 13.22 1.82
C GLU A 178 17.27 11.81 1.91
N GLU A 179 18.03 10.83 2.40
CA GLU A 179 17.54 9.45 2.55
C GLU A 179 16.35 9.38 3.50
N LEU A 180 16.40 10.06 4.64
CA LEU A 180 15.27 10.09 5.59
C LEU A 180 14.01 10.70 4.95
N THR A 181 14.19 11.75 4.16
CA THR A 181 13.11 12.40 3.41
C THR A 181 12.53 11.46 2.35
N LYS A 182 13.38 10.73 1.63
CA LYS A 182 12.95 9.72 0.65
C LYS A 182 12.20 8.56 1.30
N ILE A 183 12.73 8.01 2.40
CA ILE A 183 12.05 6.95 3.18
C ILE A 183 10.66 7.41 3.63
N TYR A 184 10.55 8.66 4.10
CA TYR A 184 9.26 9.26 4.45
C TYR A 184 8.31 9.23 3.23
N PHE A 185 8.70 9.80 2.09
CA PHE A 185 7.81 9.86 0.92
C PHE A 185 7.44 8.48 0.39
N TYR A 186 8.40 7.56 0.25
CA TYR A 186 8.09 6.21 -0.21
C TYR A 186 7.14 5.48 0.76
N LEU A 187 7.30 5.65 2.08
CA LEU A 187 6.35 5.08 3.03
C LEU A 187 4.96 5.71 2.92
N GLU A 188 4.85 7.01 2.64
CA GLU A 188 3.57 7.67 2.36
C GLU A 188 2.90 7.07 1.11
N GLU A 189 3.64 6.94 0.01
CA GLU A 189 3.18 6.32 -1.24
C GLU A 189 2.73 4.86 -1.05
N VAL A 190 3.47 4.05 -0.28
CA VAL A 190 3.04 2.67 0.06
C VAL A 190 1.64 2.67 0.66
N VAL A 191 1.36 3.59 1.59
CA VAL A 191 0.05 3.66 2.26
C VAL A 191 -1.03 4.16 1.29
N GLU A 192 -0.73 5.16 0.47
CA GLU A 192 -1.66 5.66 -0.53
C GLU A 192 -2.02 4.60 -1.58
N ASP A 193 -1.02 3.93 -2.15
CA ASP A 193 -1.20 2.87 -3.13
C ASP A 193 -1.99 1.71 -2.53
N ARG A 194 -1.69 1.30 -1.30
CA ARG A 194 -2.47 0.28 -0.59
C ARG A 194 -3.94 0.68 -0.47
N ASN A 195 -4.23 1.92 -0.08
CA ASN A 195 -5.60 2.39 0.07
C ASN A 195 -6.33 2.46 -1.28
N ARG A 196 -5.68 2.93 -2.34
CA ARG A 196 -6.24 2.97 -3.70
C ARG A 196 -6.49 1.57 -4.24
N PHE A 197 -5.54 0.65 -4.05
CA PHE A 197 -5.66 -0.76 -4.38
C PHE A 197 -6.90 -1.38 -3.71
N VAL A 198 -7.01 -1.26 -2.38
CA VAL A 198 -8.13 -1.85 -1.64
C VAL A 198 -9.47 -1.24 -2.01
N SER A 199 -9.54 0.07 -2.22
CA SER A 199 -10.76 0.74 -2.67
C SER A 199 -11.22 0.19 -4.03
N LYS A 200 -10.31 0.20 -5.02
CA LYS A 200 -10.63 -0.26 -6.38
C LYS A 200 -10.96 -1.75 -6.42
N LEU A 201 -10.24 -2.57 -5.65
CA LEU A 201 -10.56 -3.99 -5.52
C LEU A 201 -11.94 -4.20 -4.91
N SER A 202 -12.24 -3.50 -3.81
CA SER A 202 -13.55 -3.58 -3.15
C SER A 202 -14.69 -3.23 -4.11
N ASP A 203 -14.55 -2.13 -4.86
CA ASP A 203 -15.54 -1.70 -5.85
C ASP A 203 -15.74 -2.74 -6.96
N ALA A 204 -14.65 -3.35 -7.44
CA ALA A 204 -14.71 -4.39 -8.45
C ALA A 204 -15.45 -5.64 -7.95
N LEU A 205 -15.15 -6.10 -6.73
CA LEU A 205 -15.84 -7.25 -6.12
C LEU A 205 -17.33 -6.97 -5.94
N VAL A 206 -17.68 -5.79 -5.44
CA VAL A 206 -19.09 -5.39 -5.26
C VAL A 206 -19.81 -5.32 -6.60
N ARG A 207 -19.19 -4.76 -7.64
CA ARG A 207 -19.78 -4.71 -8.98
C ARG A 207 -20.03 -6.10 -9.55
N ILE A 208 -19.13 -7.05 -9.33
CA ILE A 208 -19.32 -8.43 -9.81
C ILE A 208 -20.55 -9.06 -9.14
N ALA A 209 -20.65 -8.95 -7.82
CA ALA A 209 -21.73 -9.56 -7.06
C ALA A 209 -23.10 -8.89 -7.32
N VAL A 210 -23.16 -7.55 -7.37
CA VAL A 210 -24.42 -6.82 -7.60
C VAL A 210 -25.03 -7.13 -8.97
N ASN A 211 -24.22 -7.32 -9.99
CA ASN A 211 -24.70 -7.67 -11.34
C ASN A 211 -25.05 -9.17 -11.47
N ASN A 212 -24.86 -9.97 -10.42
CA ASN A 212 -25.15 -11.42 -10.39
C ASN A 212 -24.57 -12.15 -11.61
N PHE A 213 -23.33 -11.83 -11.98
CA PHE A 213 -22.68 -12.45 -13.12
C PHE A 213 -22.55 -13.96 -12.93
N GLY A 214 -22.80 -14.72 -14.00
CA GLY A 214 -22.52 -16.16 -14.03
C GLY A 214 -21.01 -16.44 -14.06
N ARG A 215 -20.62 -17.68 -13.77
CA ARG A 215 -19.23 -18.14 -13.67
C ARG A 215 -18.32 -17.62 -14.78
N ALA A 216 -18.72 -17.74 -16.05
CA ALA A 216 -17.89 -17.31 -17.18
C ALA A 216 -17.56 -15.81 -17.14
N SER A 217 -18.56 -14.96 -16.88
CA SER A 217 -18.38 -13.51 -16.77
C SER A 217 -17.60 -13.12 -15.50
N VAL A 218 -17.82 -13.81 -14.38
CA VAL A 218 -16.99 -13.63 -13.17
C VAL A 218 -15.53 -13.90 -13.49
N LEU A 219 -15.24 -15.05 -14.11
CA LEU A 219 -13.88 -15.47 -14.46
C LEU A 219 -13.21 -14.49 -15.43
N GLU A 220 -13.94 -14.01 -16.44
CA GLU A 220 -13.47 -13.00 -17.39
C GLU A 220 -13.15 -11.67 -16.70
N ILE A 221 -14.04 -11.18 -15.83
CA ILE A 221 -13.80 -9.94 -15.08
C ILE A 221 -12.60 -10.09 -14.15
N LEU A 222 -12.44 -11.23 -13.48
CA LEU A 222 -11.26 -11.51 -12.66
C LEU A 222 -10.00 -11.45 -13.52
N ALA A 223 -9.98 -12.16 -14.65
CA ALA A 223 -8.83 -12.22 -15.55
C ALA A 223 -8.43 -10.87 -16.15
N ASN A 224 -9.40 -10.05 -16.55
CA ASN A 224 -9.12 -8.82 -17.29
C ASN A 224 -8.96 -7.59 -16.38
N ASN A 225 -9.61 -7.58 -15.22
CA ASN A 225 -9.71 -6.38 -14.39
C ASN A 225 -9.03 -6.51 -13.03
N ILE A 226 -8.78 -7.72 -12.54
CA ILE A 226 -8.25 -7.91 -11.18
C ILE A 226 -6.90 -8.61 -11.22
N ILE A 227 -6.74 -9.61 -12.08
CA ILE A 227 -5.64 -10.57 -12.05
C ILE A 227 -4.69 -10.34 -13.21
N VAL A 228 -3.39 -10.37 -12.94
CA VAL A 228 -2.38 -10.36 -14.01
C VAL A 228 -2.13 -11.79 -14.48
N GLN A 229 -2.47 -12.10 -15.74
CA GLN A 229 -1.84 -13.23 -16.43
C GLN A 229 -0.45 -12.78 -16.93
N ASN A 230 0.63 -13.07 -16.18
CA ASN A 230 1.97 -13.43 -16.69
C ASN A 230 3.11 -13.31 -15.66
N ASP A 231 4.02 -14.29 -15.76
CA ASP A 231 5.29 -14.59 -15.05
C ASP A 231 6.24 -13.43 -14.67
N SER A 232 5.99 -12.22 -15.17
CA SER A 232 6.84 -11.05 -15.01
C SER A 232 6.93 -10.46 -13.60
N LEU A 233 6.03 -10.83 -12.68
CA LEU A 233 6.04 -10.34 -11.29
C LEU A 233 6.90 -11.19 -10.34
N ARG A 234 7.35 -12.38 -10.78
CA ARG A 234 8.24 -13.24 -9.99
C ARG A 234 9.71 -12.82 -10.03
N HIS A 235 10.09 -12.05 -11.05
CA HIS A 235 11.46 -11.58 -11.24
C HIS A 235 11.38 -10.07 -11.38
N GLY A 236 11.87 -9.33 -10.37
CA GLY A 236 11.83 -7.87 -10.28
C GLY A 236 12.60 -7.13 -11.38
N ASN A 237 12.23 -7.37 -12.63
CA ASN A 237 12.71 -6.67 -13.81
C ASN A 237 11.93 -5.37 -13.99
N SER A 238 12.62 -4.37 -14.51
CA SER A 238 12.11 -3.01 -14.67
C SER A 238 10.79 -2.99 -15.42
N ILE A 239 9.83 -2.21 -14.89
CA ILE A 239 8.58 -1.89 -15.58
C ILE A 239 8.92 -0.86 -16.66
N GLY A 240 9.51 -1.33 -17.75
CA GLY A 240 9.75 -0.58 -18.97
C GLY A 240 8.63 -0.81 -19.99
N SER A 241 7.88 0.24 -20.29
CA SER A 241 7.17 0.48 -21.56
C SER A 241 6.25 -0.61 -22.14
N SER A 242 5.31 -1.15 -21.36
CA SER A 242 4.11 -1.82 -21.90
C SER A 242 2.88 -1.64 -21.00
N ILE A 243 2.64 -0.39 -20.57
CA ILE A 243 1.54 0.02 -19.69
C ILE A 243 0.36 0.53 -20.54
N SER A 244 -0.14 -0.29 -21.48
CA SER A 244 -1.21 0.17 -22.39
C SER A 244 -2.60 -0.41 -22.08
N ASN A 245 -2.77 -1.31 -21.10
CA ASN A 245 -4.10 -1.87 -20.78
C ASN A 245 -4.23 -2.53 -19.38
N ARG A 246 -3.39 -2.18 -18.39
CA ARG A 246 -3.51 -2.77 -17.04
C ARG A 246 -4.58 -2.02 -16.23
N SER A 247 -5.48 -2.77 -15.60
CA SER A 247 -6.44 -2.23 -14.62
C SER A 247 -5.74 -1.44 -13.51
N ASP A 248 -6.33 -0.31 -13.10
CA ASP A 248 -5.89 0.53 -11.98
C ASP A 248 -5.54 -0.31 -10.72
N ILE A 249 -6.29 -1.40 -10.47
CA ILE A 249 -6.07 -2.30 -9.32
C ILE A 249 -4.65 -2.86 -9.34
N ILE A 250 -4.21 -3.35 -10.50
CA ILE A 250 -2.90 -3.97 -10.67
C ILE A 250 -1.79 -2.92 -10.56
N VAL A 251 -2.01 -1.73 -11.09
CA VAL A 251 -1.05 -0.63 -11.04
C VAL A 251 -0.76 -0.27 -9.58
N PHE A 252 -1.80 -0.06 -8.76
CA PHE A 252 -1.62 0.27 -7.35
C PHE A 252 -1.03 -0.89 -6.55
N TYR A 253 -1.42 -2.14 -6.83
CA TYR A 253 -0.82 -3.31 -6.16
C TYR A 253 0.69 -3.44 -6.45
N ALA A 254 1.07 -3.33 -7.73
CA ALA A 254 2.47 -3.42 -8.14
C ALA A 254 3.29 -2.26 -7.59
N SER A 255 2.75 -1.03 -7.63
CA SER A 255 3.38 0.15 -7.07
C SER A 255 3.59 0.01 -5.56
N MET A 256 2.56 -0.38 -4.81
CA MET A 256 2.67 -0.66 -3.37
C MET A 256 3.83 -1.62 -3.06
N ARG A 257 3.93 -2.76 -3.76
CA ARG A 257 5.00 -3.74 -3.54
C ARG A 257 6.38 -3.17 -3.87
N LEU A 258 6.50 -2.47 -4.99
CA LEU A 258 7.74 -1.84 -5.42
C LEU A 258 8.22 -0.81 -4.40
N MET A 259 7.32 0.04 -3.90
CA MET A 259 7.65 1.04 -2.90
C MET A 259 8.05 0.41 -1.56
N VAL A 260 7.43 -0.70 -1.15
CA VAL A 260 7.87 -1.47 0.02
C VAL A 260 9.32 -1.95 -0.16
N ASP A 261 9.65 -2.51 -1.32
CA ASP A 261 11.01 -2.99 -1.61
C ASP A 261 12.05 -1.85 -1.58
N VAL A 262 11.69 -0.68 -2.12
CA VAL A 262 12.54 0.52 -2.07
C VAL A 262 12.77 0.97 -0.63
N VAL A 263 11.71 1.06 0.18
CA VAL A 263 11.84 1.40 1.61
C VAL A 263 12.74 0.40 2.33
N LEU A 264 12.57 -0.90 2.07
CA LEU A 264 13.40 -1.95 2.67
C LEU A 264 14.87 -1.84 2.25
N CYS A 265 15.16 -1.45 1.01
CA CYS A 265 16.53 -1.18 0.55
C CYS A 265 17.16 -0.05 1.38
N PHE A 266 16.44 1.05 1.59
CA PHE A 266 16.92 2.15 2.42
C PHE A 266 17.10 1.75 3.89
N ILE A 267 16.22 0.89 4.43
CA ILE A 267 16.34 0.40 5.79
C ILE A 267 17.58 -0.49 5.97
N LYS A 268 17.93 -1.30 4.97
CA LYS A 268 19.01 -2.30 5.07
C LYS A 268 20.40 -1.76 4.71
N SER A 269 20.47 -0.73 3.87
CA SER A 269 21.70 -0.06 3.45
C SER A 269 22.38 0.73 4.57
#